data_AF-A0A1B8CTX6-F1
#
_entry.id   AF-A0A1B8CTX6-F1
#
_cell.length_a   1.000
_cell.length_b   1.000
_cell.length_c   1.000
_cell.angle_alpha   90.00
_cell.angle_beta   90.00
_cell.angle_gamma   90.00
#
_symmetry.space_group_name_H-M   'P 1'
#
loop_
_entity.id
_entity.type
_entity.pdbx_description
1 polymer ?
#
loop_
_entity_poly.entity_id
_entity_poly.type
_entity_poly.pdbx_seq_one_letter_code
_entity_poly.pdbx_strand_id
1 'polypeptide(L)'
;MDHARLLGHDIQAIARHKAGIFKSGCPAFSVLQEPMVTAEFEKQAMKEGVLLKFVDLDETLPTDAAALKPVPQRINCSLALTVAREWLRQKAPDKELTTEDIICGIEQFSWPGRFQQITHGRCQWFLDCAHNELSLPYAATWFAEAITKNRSGSTHPPRILIFSHFSDRDGQTLLNSIVKALETRQVRIQHLILTTYDIRRDGQASIDRNMMNRYKPEIQSLYAHAWGLLDPATKIWEERTIEEALDRAKDISTDDGMQVFVTGSIKL
;
A
#
# COMPACT_ATOMS: atom_id res chain seq x y z
N MET A 1 -6.63 -11.19 3.64
CA MET A 1 -5.92 -12.01 4.64
C MET A 1 -4.45 -12.17 4.25
N ASP A 2 -3.52 -11.67 5.06
CA ASP A 2 -2.07 -11.82 4.86
C ASP A 2 -1.45 -12.80 5.87
N HIS A 3 -0.38 -13.49 5.45
CA HIS A 3 0.42 -14.38 6.31
C HIS A 3 -0.34 -15.55 6.96
N ALA A 4 -1.38 -16.07 6.30
CA ALA A 4 -2.19 -17.20 6.82
C ALA A 4 -1.34 -18.44 7.19
N ARG A 5 -0.24 -18.70 6.46
CA ARG A 5 0.69 -19.81 6.78
C ARG A 5 1.40 -19.65 8.13
N LEU A 6 1.55 -18.43 8.64
CA LEU A 6 2.25 -18.14 9.90
C LEU A 6 1.27 -17.82 11.04
N LEU A 7 0.15 -17.18 10.73
CA LEU A 7 -0.76 -16.62 11.72
C LEU A 7 -2.06 -17.42 11.89
N GLY A 8 -2.28 -18.45 11.07
CA GLY A 8 -3.48 -19.30 11.09
C GLY A 8 -4.31 -19.19 9.81
N HIS A 9 -5.12 -20.22 9.55
CA HIS A 9 -5.91 -20.34 8.32
C HIS A 9 -7.24 -19.58 8.36
N ASP A 10 -7.65 -19.10 9.53
CA ASP A 10 -8.88 -18.33 9.71
C ASP A 10 -8.61 -16.97 10.38
N ILE A 11 -9.54 -16.04 10.19
CA ILE A 11 -9.42 -14.67 10.66
C ILE A 11 -9.35 -14.57 12.20
N GLN A 12 -9.97 -15.51 12.92
CA GLN A 12 -9.97 -15.52 14.39
C GLN A 12 -8.61 -15.98 14.94
N ALA A 13 -7.99 -16.99 14.33
CA ALA A 13 -6.65 -17.44 14.69
C ALA A 13 -5.62 -16.33 14.47
N ILE A 14 -5.73 -15.62 13.35
CA ILE A 14 -4.89 -14.44 13.07
C ILE A 14 -5.13 -13.35 14.12
N ALA A 15 -6.39 -13.06 14.46
CA ALA A 15 -6.73 -12.09 15.50
C ALA A 15 -6.14 -12.48 16.86
N ARG A 16 -6.28 -13.73 17.29
CA ARG A 16 -5.67 -14.26 18.53
C ARG A 16 -4.16 -14.08 18.54
N HIS A 17 -3.49 -14.45 17.45
CA HIS A 17 -2.05 -14.33 17.36
C HIS A 17 -1.60 -12.86 17.45
N LYS A 18 -2.32 -11.94 16.81
CA LYS A 18 -2.05 -10.50 16.89
C LYS A 18 -2.31 -9.95 18.30
N ALA A 19 -3.39 -10.37 18.94
CA ALA A 19 -3.74 -9.98 20.31
C ALA A 19 -2.79 -10.58 21.37
N GLY A 20 -1.89 -11.49 21.01
CA GLY A 20 -0.83 -12.01 21.89
C GLY A 20 0.17 -10.94 22.37
N ILE A 21 0.19 -9.77 21.75
CA ILE A 21 0.98 -8.62 22.22
C ILE A 21 0.32 -7.88 23.39
N PHE A 22 -0.93 -8.19 23.74
CA PHE A 22 -1.58 -7.57 24.91
C PHE A 22 -0.85 -7.99 26.17
N LYS A 23 -0.44 -7.00 26.98
CA LYS A 23 0.33 -7.21 28.22
C LYS A 23 -0.33 -6.49 29.37
N SER A 24 -0.49 -7.22 30.48
CA SER A 24 -1.00 -6.66 31.73
C SER A 24 -0.21 -5.41 32.14
N GLY A 25 -0.92 -4.42 32.70
CA GLY A 25 -0.35 -3.14 33.08
C GLY A 25 -0.13 -2.14 31.93
N CYS A 26 -0.44 -2.51 30.68
CA CYS A 26 -0.40 -1.61 29.52
C CYS A 26 -1.76 -1.58 28.82
N PRO A 27 -2.28 -0.41 28.42
CA PRO A 27 -3.47 -0.35 27.57
C PRO A 27 -3.15 -0.87 26.17
N ALA A 28 -4.17 -1.39 25.49
CA ALA A 28 -4.11 -1.78 24.09
C ALA A 28 -5.02 -0.86 23.26
N PHE A 29 -4.57 -0.52 22.06
CA PHE A 29 -5.31 0.30 21.12
C PHE A 29 -5.43 -0.41 19.78
N SER A 30 -6.62 -0.33 19.19
CA SER A 30 -6.89 -0.80 17.83
C SER A 30 -7.83 0.17 17.14
N VAL A 31 -7.84 0.22 15.82
CA VAL A 31 -8.96 0.82 15.07
C VAL A 31 -10.10 -0.19 15.00
N LEU A 32 -11.32 0.25 14.71
CA LEU A 32 -12.47 -0.65 14.58
C LEU A 32 -12.18 -1.75 13.55
N GLN A 33 -12.40 -3.00 13.97
CA GLN A 33 -12.20 -4.18 13.12
C GLN A 33 -13.54 -4.82 12.77
N GLU A 34 -13.51 -5.80 11.86
CA GLU A 34 -14.65 -6.67 11.60
C GLU A 34 -15.15 -7.33 12.90
N PRO A 35 -16.46 -7.59 13.05
CA PRO A 35 -17.05 -8.08 14.30
C PRO A 35 -16.35 -9.31 14.89
N MET A 36 -15.92 -10.25 14.04
CA MET A 36 -15.22 -11.46 14.49
C MET A 36 -13.84 -11.16 15.08
N VAL A 37 -13.11 -10.18 14.53
CA VAL A 37 -11.79 -9.76 15.03
C VAL A 37 -11.94 -8.96 16.33
N THR A 38 -12.90 -8.04 16.36
CA THR A 38 -13.25 -7.24 17.53
C THR A 38 -13.57 -8.13 18.72
N ALA A 39 -14.44 -9.13 18.55
CA ALA A 39 -14.81 -10.06 19.62
C ALA A 39 -13.61 -10.86 20.15
N GLU A 40 -12.68 -11.26 19.27
CA GLU A 40 -11.47 -11.97 19.70
C GLU A 40 -10.48 -11.06 20.43
N PHE A 41 -10.33 -9.81 19.98
CA PHE A 41 -9.53 -8.81 20.70
C PHE A 41 -10.09 -8.53 22.09
N GLU A 42 -11.41 -8.35 22.22
CA GLU A 42 -12.07 -8.13 23.52
C GLU A 42 -11.90 -9.33 24.45
N LYS A 43 -12.10 -10.55 23.93
CA LYS A 43 -11.89 -11.78 24.69
C LYS A 43 -10.45 -11.91 25.19
N GLN A 44 -9.46 -11.64 24.33
CA GLN A 44 -8.06 -11.73 24.71
C GLN A 44 -7.67 -10.61 25.69
N ALA A 45 -8.20 -9.39 25.50
CA ALA A 45 -7.98 -8.28 26.43
C ALA A 45 -8.55 -8.59 27.83
N MET A 46 -9.76 -9.16 27.90
CA MET A 46 -10.38 -9.59 29.16
C MET A 46 -9.54 -10.66 29.86
N LYS A 47 -9.06 -11.66 29.10
CA LYS A 47 -8.22 -12.73 29.63
C LYS A 47 -6.91 -12.21 30.25
N GLU A 48 -6.27 -11.24 29.59
CA GLU A 48 -4.98 -10.69 30.03
C GLU A 48 -5.14 -9.50 31.01
N GLY A 49 -6.38 -9.09 31.32
CA GLY A 49 -6.67 -7.94 32.19
C GLY A 49 -6.21 -6.61 31.57
N VAL A 50 -6.32 -6.45 30.25
CA VAL A 50 -5.87 -5.29 29.49
C VAL A 50 -7.04 -4.37 29.14
N LEU A 51 -6.85 -3.07 29.34
CA LEU A 51 -7.79 -2.06 28.85
C LEU A 51 -7.63 -1.90 27.33
N LEU A 52 -8.53 -2.52 26.57
CA LEU A 52 -8.61 -2.35 25.12
C LEU A 52 -9.49 -1.14 24.76
N LYS A 53 -8.99 -0.26 23.91
CA LYS A 53 -9.74 0.88 23.36
C LYS A 53 -9.75 0.82 21.83
N PHE A 54 -10.93 0.98 21.25
CA PHE A 54 -11.07 1.19 19.81
C PHE A 54 -10.98 2.69 19.51
N VAL A 55 -10.17 3.04 18.51
CA VAL A 55 -9.83 4.42 18.15
C VAL A 55 -10.63 4.83 16.92
N ASP A 56 -11.34 5.94 17.05
CA ASP A 56 -12.04 6.63 15.97
C ASP A 56 -11.11 7.56 15.21
N LEU A 57 -11.62 8.18 14.12
CA LEU A 57 -10.88 9.21 13.41
C LEU A 57 -10.62 10.41 14.31
N ASP A 58 -9.38 10.87 14.32
CA ASP A 58 -8.98 12.03 15.10
C ASP A 58 -9.33 13.33 14.36
N GLU A 59 -10.23 14.12 14.96
CA GLU A 59 -10.72 15.39 14.40
C GLU A 59 -9.66 16.50 14.38
N THR A 60 -8.57 16.35 15.16
CA THR A 60 -7.45 17.31 15.17
C THR A 60 -6.54 17.16 13.95
N LEU A 61 -6.71 16.09 13.16
CA LEU A 61 -5.90 15.87 11.97
C LEU A 61 -6.26 16.85 10.85
N PRO A 62 -5.28 17.55 10.26
CA PRO A 62 -5.50 18.47 9.13
C PRO A 62 -6.20 17.74 7.97
N THR A 63 -7.19 18.38 7.36
CA THR A 63 -8.02 17.80 6.29
C THR A 63 -7.31 17.77 4.94
N ASP A 64 -6.37 18.68 4.71
CA ASP A 64 -5.68 18.94 3.45
C ASP A 64 -4.28 18.33 3.35
N ALA A 65 -3.72 17.83 4.46
CA ALA A 65 -2.41 17.20 4.51
C ALA A 65 -2.29 16.05 3.50
N ALA A 66 -1.35 16.19 2.56
CA ALA A 66 -1.19 15.25 1.44
C ALA A 66 -0.91 13.81 1.90
N ALA A 67 -0.09 13.64 2.94
CA ALA A 67 0.23 12.34 3.54
C ALA A 67 -0.99 11.60 4.11
N LEU A 68 -2.06 12.34 4.47
CA LEU A 68 -3.28 11.81 5.06
C LEU A 68 -4.49 11.81 4.12
N LYS A 69 -4.29 12.16 2.84
CA LYS A 69 -5.34 12.03 1.82
C LYS A 69 -5.81 10.57 1.65
N PRO A 70 -4.93 9.56 1.62
CA PRO A 70 -5.37 8.16 1.65
C PRO A 70 -6.07 7.84 2.97
N VAL A 71 -7.32 7.35 2.89
CA VAL A 71 -8.12 6.97 4.08
C VAL A 71 -7.36 6.06 5.06
N PRO A 72 -6.64 5.01 4.62
CA PRO A 72 -5.86 4.18 5.53
C PRO A 72 -4.79 4.95 6.31
N GLN A 73 -4.14 5.96 5.70
CA GLN A 73 -3.13 6.76 6.39
C GLN A 73 -3.74 7.65 7.47
N ARG A 74 -4.94 8.20 7.24
CA ARG A 74 -5.67 8.98 8.26
C ARG A 74 -6.08 8.13 9.47
N ILE A 75 -6.54 6.91 9.22
CA ILE A 75 -6.87 5.93 10.28
C ILE A 75 -5.59 5.56 11.06
N ASN A 76 -4.50 5.26 10.36
CA ASN A 76 -3.22 4.94 11.00
C ASN A 76 -2.68 6.11 11.83
N CYS A 77 -2.80 7.34 11.33
CA CYS A 77 -2.37 8.54 12.05
C CYS A 77 -3.21 8.79 13.30
N SER A 78 -4.53 8.56 13.25
CA SER A 78 -5.43 8.66 14.42
C SER A 78 -5.02 7.66 15.52
N LEU A 79 -4.71 6.42 15.14
CA LEU A 79 -4.18 5.41 16.05
C LEU A 79 -2.82 5.83 16.63
N ALA A 80 -1.91 6.34 15.80
CA ALA A 80 -0.59 6.79 16.23
C ALA A 80 -0.66 7.96 17.22
N LEU A 81 -1.51 8.96 16.96
CA LEU A 81 -1.74 10.08 17.88
C LEU A 81 -2.32 9.61 19.22
N THR A 82 -3.27 8.67 19.19
CA THR A 82 -3.83 8.12 20.43
C THR A 82 -2.77 7.41 21.26
N VAL A 83 -1.92 6.59 20.63
CA VAL A 83 -0.80 5.91 21.31
C VAL A 83 0.23 6.92 21.83
N ALA A 84 0.57 7.96 21.06
CA ALA A 84 1.51 8.99 21.48
C ALA A 84 1.00 9.80 22.68
N ARG A 85 -0.29 10.20 22.67
CA ARG A 85 -0.93 10.89 23.79
C ARG A 85 -0.98 10.02 25.04
N GLU A 86 -1.33 8.74 24.93
CA GLU A 86 -1.31 7.83 26.08
C GLU A 86 0.10 7.64 26.64
N TRP A 87 1.10 7.55 25.77
CA TRP A 87 2.49 7.46 26.19
C TRP A 87 2.94 8.72 26.95
N LEU A 88 2.62 9.91 26.45
CA LEU A 88 2.91 11.18 27.14
C LEU A 88 2.22 11.23 28.50
N ARG A 89 0.93 10.90 28.56
CA ARG A 89 0.17 10.85 29.81
C ARG A 89 0.85 9.97 30.87
N GLN A 90 1.50 8.87 30.47
CA GLN A 90 2.18 7.96 31.40
C GLN A 90 3.63 8.35 31.72
N LYS A 91 4.35 8.95 30.79
CA LYS A 91 5.81 9.17 30.90
C LYS A 91 6.21 10.63 31.11
N ALA A 92 5.36 11.56 30.71
CA ALA A 92 5.57 12.99 30.81
C ALA A 92 4.21 13.68 30.99
N PRO A 93 3.53 13.52 32.15
CA PRO A 93 2.16 13.99 32.36
C PRO A 93 1.99 15.52 32.24
N ASP A 94 3.09 16.28 32.38
CA ASP A 94 3.11 17.73 32.20
C ASP A 94 3.34 18.15 30.73
N LYS A 95 3.34 17.19 29.80
CA LYS A 95 3.52 17.41 28.35
C LYS A 95 2.31 16.92 27.60
N GLU A 96 1.91 17.70 26.61
CA GLU A 96 0.83 17.37 25.68
C GLU A 96 1.28 17.64 24.25
N LEU A 97 0.66 16.96 23.28
CA LEU A 97 0.86 17.28 21.87
C LEU A 97 0.03 18.50 21.53
N THR A 98 0.69 19.57 21.11
CA THR A 98 0.02 20.74 20.54
C THR A 98 -0.42 20.47 19.11
N THR A 99 -1.30 21.32 18.56
CA THR A 99 -1.68 21.25 17.15
C THR A 99 -0.46 21.42 16.24
N GLU A 100 0.47 22.30 16.63
CA GLU A 100 1.73 22.54 15.92
C GLU A 100 2.62 21.29 15.91
N ASP A 101 2.73 20.57 17.04
CA ASP A 101 3.47 19.30 17.10
C ASP A 101 2.88 18.26 16.15
N ILE A 102 1.54 18.17 16.09
CA ILE A 102 0.82 17.23 15.22
C ILE A 102 1.07 17.57 13.75
N ILE A 103 0.91 18.84 13.36
CA ILE A 103 1.15 19.29 11.98
C ILE A 103 2.60 19.03 11.59
N CYS A 104 3.56 19.44 12.44
CA CYS A 104 4.99 19.22 12.21
C CYS A 104 5.31 17.73 12.04
N GLY A 105 4.75 16.86 12.90
CA GLY A 105 4.90 15.42 12.80
C GLY A 105 4.36 14.84 11.49
N ILE A 106 3.22 15.33 11.00
CA ILE A 106 2.62 14.89 9.73
C ILE A 106 3.42 15.39 8.52
N GLU A 107 3.91 16.63 8.55
CA GLU A 107 4.70 17.22 7.46
C GLU A 107 6.06 16.56 7.31
N GLN A 108 6.68 16.15 8.42
CA GLN A 108 7.97 15.45 8.44
C GLN A 108 7.83 13.94 8.23
N PHE A 109 6.62 13.40 8.32
CA PHE A 109 6.38 11.97 8.14
C PHE A 109 6.61 11.55 6.69
N SER A 110 7.43 10.51 6.53
CA SER A 110 7.64 9.84 5.25
C SER A 110 7.60 8.33 5.45
N TRP A 111 6.87 7.65 4.59
CA TRP A 111 6.87 6.19 4.52
C TRP A 111 7.19 5.75 3.08
N PRO A 112 8.46 5.50 2.77
CA PRO A 112 8.87 5.04 1.45
C PRO A 112 8.08 3.79 1.02
N GLY A 113 7.56 3.81 -0.21
CA GLY A 113 6.74 2.74 -0.78
C GLY A 113 5.30 2.66 -0.25
N ARG A 114 4.79 3.67 0.46
CA ARG A 114 3.37 3.76 0.86
C ARG A 114 2.75 5.07 0.42
N PHE A 115 1.87 5.02 -0.57
CA PHE A 115 1.25 6.19 -1.20
C PHE A 115 2.30 7.27 -1.55
N GLN A 116 3.48 6.85 -1.98
CA GLN A 116 4.61 7.74 -2.21
C GLN A 116 4.57 8.26 -3.63
N GLN A 117 4.54 9.59 -3.78
CA GLN A 117 4.65 10.23 -5.08
C GLN A 117 6.04 10.83 -5.26
N ILE A 118 6.70 10.53 -6.39
CA ILE A 118 7.97 11.12 -6.80
C ILE A 118 7.76 11.81 -8.15
N THR A 119 8.05 13.11 -8.21
CA THR A 119 7.94 13.89 -9.45
C THR A 119 9.35 14.30 -9.89
N HIS A 120 9.71 13.99 -11.13
CA HIS A 120 10.95 14.44 -11.77
C HIS A 120 10.64 15.05 -13.14
N GLY A 121 10.72 16.39 -13.22
CA GLY A 121 10.26 17.11 -14.40
C GLY A 121 8.76 16.85 -14.66
N ARG A 122 8.43 16.38 -15.87
CA ARG A 122 7.06 16.00 -16.25
C ARG A 122 6.69 14.55 -15.91
N CYS A 123 7.64 13.76 -15.40
CA CYS A 123 7.42 12.36 -15.05
C CYS A 123 6.96 12.23 -13.59
N GLN A 124 5.91 11.44 -13.37
CA GLN A 124 5.33 11.19 -12.06
C GLN A 124 5.35 9.70 -11.77
N TRP A 125 5.87 9.33 -10.61
CA TRP A 125 5.93 7.97 -10.11
C TRP A 125 5.08 7.86 -8.84
N PHE A 126 4.25 6.84 -8.79
CA PHE A 126 3.34 6.55 -7.69
C PHE A 126 3.67 5.16 -7.17
N LEU A 127 4.26 5.08 -5.98
CA LEU A 127 4.79 3.85 -5.40
C LEU A 127 3.91 3.41 -4.24
N ASP A 128 3.39 2.19 -4.30
CA ASP A 128 2.72 1.57 -3.15
C ASP A 128 2.95 0.05 -3.10
N CYS A 129 3.38 -0.46 -1.95
CA CYS A 129 3.62 -1.89 -1.75
C CYS A 129 2.37 -2.72 -1.40
N ALA A 130 1.18 -2.28 -1.79
CA ALA A 130 -0.05 -3.07 -1.78
C ALA A 130 0.16 -4.37 -2.58
N HIS A 131 -0.31 -5.48 -2.04
CA HIS A 131 -0.04 -6.82 -2.57
C HIS A 131 -1.15 -7.82 -2.23
N ASN A 132 -2.34 -7.33 -1.92
CA ASN A 132 -3.52 -8.14 -1.66
C ASN A 132 -4.80 -7.42 -2.12
N GLU A 133 -5.88 -8.17 -2.23
CA GLU A 133 -7.17 -7.72 -2.76
C GLU A 133 -7.84 -6.61 -1.93
N LEU A 134 -7.45 -6.46 -0.66
CA LEU A 134 -7.98 -5.42 0.23
C LEU A 134 -7.20 -4.11 0.10
N SER A 135 -5.88 -4.18 -0.10
CA SER A 135 -4.99 -3.00 -0.14
C SER A 135 -4.83 -2.41 -1.53
N LEU A 136 -4.83 -3.24 -2.58
CA LEU A 136 -4.67 -2.79 -3.97
C LEU A 136 -5.74 -1.78 -4.39
N PRO A 137 -7.04 -1.94 -4.04
CA PRO A 137 -8.06 -0.93 -4.36
C PRO A 137 -7.78 0.45 -3.79
N TYR A 138 -7.22 0.53 -2.57
CA TYR A 138 -6.86 1.83 -1.96
C TYR A 138 -5.69 2.48 -2.70
N ALA A 139 -4.65 1.71 -3.04
CA ALA A 139 -3.49 2.21 -3.78
C ALA A 139 -3.89 2.68 -5.19
N ALA A 140 -4.68 1.87 -5.92
CA ALA A 140 -5.18 2.21 -7.25
C ALA A 140 -6.10 3.45 -7.23
N THR A 141 -6.99 3.55 -6.23
CA THR A 141 -7.87 4.72 -6.06
C THR A 141 -7.06 5.97 -5.76
N TRP A 142 -6.06 5.89 -4.88
CA TRP A 142 -5.15 7.01 -4.60
C TRP A 142 -4.42 7.48 -5.86
N PHE A 143 -3.86 6.56 -6.65
CA PHE A 143 -3.24 6.87 -7.94
C PHE A 143 -4.22 7.61 -8.87
N ALA A 144 -5.43 7.07 -9.05
CA ALA A 144 -6.45 7.66 -9.90
C ALA A 144 -6.87 9.07 -9.45
N GLU A 145 -7.02 9.29 -8.16
CA GLU A 145 -7.34 10.60 -7.59
C GLU A 145 -6.20 11.61 -7.76
N ALA A 146 -4.95 11.17 -7.61
CA ALA A 146 -3.79 12.04 -7.73
C ALA A 146 -3.62 12.54 -9.17
N ILE A 147 -3.79 11.67 -10.17
CA ILE A 147 -3.65 12.05 -11.59
C ILE A 147 -4.84 12.83 -12.15
N THR A 148 -6.03 12.72 -11.54
CA THR A 148 -7.22 13.46 -11.97
C THR A 148 -7.30 14.87 -11.39
N LYS A 149 -6.78 15.10 -10.18
CA LYS A 149 -6.72 16.44 -9.56
C LYS A 149 -5.84 17.44 -10.31
N ASN A 150 -4.82 16.96 -11.03
CA ASN A 150 -3.85 17.81 -11.74
C ASN A 150 -4.18 17.99 -13.25
N ARG A 151 -5.45 17.85 -13.64
CA ARG A 151 -5.90 18.02 -15.03
C ARG A 151 -5.97 19.50 -15.42
N SER A 152 -4.85 20.06 -15.86
CA SER A 152 -4.79 21.45 -16.35
C SER A 152 -4.46 21.58 -17.85
N GLY A 153 -4.37 20.47 -18.59
CA GLY A 153 -4.01 20.45 -20.02
C GLY A 153 -4.91 19.54 -20.86
N SER A 154 -4.91 19.76 -22.18
CA SER A 154 -5.65 19.00 -23.19
C SER A 154 -5.00 17.66 -23.55
N THR A 155 -3.69 17.50 -23.27
CA THR A 155 -2.95 16.27 -23.49
C THR A 155 -2.75 15.52 -22.16
N HIS A 156 -2.82 14.19 -22.23
CA HIS A 156 -2.65 13.32 -21.07
C HIS A 156 -1.39 12.48 -21.27
N PRO A 157 -0.43 12.49 -20.32
CA PRO A 157 0.72 11.62 -20.40
C PRO A 157 0.29 10.14 -20.37
N PRO A 158 1.09 9.23 -20.94
CA PRO A 158 0.84 7.79 -20.86
C PRO A 158 0.79 7.34 -19.39
N ARG A 159 -0.22 6.52 -19.06
CA ARG A 159 -0.40 5.90 -17.75
C ARG A 159 0.09 4.47 -17.82
N ILE A 160 1.06 4.18 -16.98
CA ILE A 160 1.82 2.94 -16.96
C ILE A 160 1.58 2.27 -15.61
N LEU A 161 1.29 0.98 -15.59
CA LEU A 161 1.31 0.15 -14.39
C LEU A 161 2.54 -0.74 -14.45
N ILE A 162 3.43 -0.64 -13.47
CA ILE A 162 4.48 -1.63 -13.21
C ILE A 162 3.96 -2.54 -12.10
N PHE A 163 3.82 -3.84 -12.41
CA PHE A 163 3.25 -4.81 -11.48
C PHE A 163 4.14 -6.04 -11.33
N SER A 164 4.30 -6.48 -10.09
CA SER A 164 5.00 -7.73 -9.78
C SER A 164 4.41 -8.37 -8.53
N HIS A 165 4.07 -9.66 -8.61
CA HIS A 165 3.54 -10.40 -7.47
C HIS A 165 3.90 -11.89 -7.58
N PHE A 166 4.62 -12.42 -6.58
CA PHE A 166 4.94 -13.85 -6.50
C PHE A 166 4.46 -14.39 -5.16
N SER A 167 3.27 -14.97 -5.17
CA SER A 167 2.72 -15.70 -4.04
C SER A 167 1.71 -16.74 -4.51
N ASP A 168 1.15 -17.52 -3.58
CA ASP A 168 0.09 -18.49 -3.87
C ASP A 168 -1.31 -17.84 -4.01
N ARG A 169 -1.38 -16.51 -4.09
CA ARG A 169 -2.64 -15.77 -4.29
C ARG A 169 -3.13 -15.89 -5.72
N ASP A 170 -4.44 -15.74 -5.89
CA ASP A 170 -5.05 -15.64 -7.21
C ASP A 170 -4.67 -14.31 -7.87
N GLY A 171 -3.76 -14.44 -8.84
CA GLY A 171 -3.28 -13.31 -9.61
C GLY A 171 -4.35 -12.58 -10.40
N GLN A 172 -5.36 -13.30 -10.90
CA GLN A 172 -6.46 -12.70 -11.65
C GLN A 172 -7.32 -11.80 -10.76
N THR A 173 -7.60 -12.26 -9.54
CA THR A 173 -8.37 -11.48 -8.56
C THR A 173 -7.63 -10.20 -8.14
N LEU A 174 -6.30 -10.26 -7.99
CA LEU A 174 -5.48 -9.06 -7.71
C LEU A 174 -5.59 -8.03 -8.84
N LEU A 175 -5.37 -8.44 -10.10
CA LEU A 175 -5.44 -7.52 -11.24
C LEU A 175 -6.86 -6.95 -11.43
N ASN A 176 -7.88 -7.78 -11.28
CA ASN A 176 -9.29 -7.36 -11.35
C ASN A 176 -9.61 -6.29 -10.29
N SER A 177 -9.05 -6.42 -9.08
CA SER A 177 -9.25 -5.42 -8.02
C SER A 177 -8.67 -4.04 -8.39
N ILE A 178 -7.52 -4.03 -9.08
CA ILE A 178 -6.90 -2.79 -9.58
C ILE A 178 -7.76 -2.19 -10.69
N VAL A 179 -8.14 -2.97 -11.70
CA VAL A 179 -8.95 -2.51 -12.84
C VAL A 179 -10.26 -1.88 -12.36
N LYS A 180 -11.02 -2.59 -11.51
CA LYS A 180 -12.28 -2.08 -10.93
C LYS A 180 -12.08 -0.75 -10.20
N ALA A 181 -11.03 -0.64 -9.37
CA ALA A 181 -10.76 0.60 -8.64
C ALA A 181 -10.47 1.77 -9.60
N LEU A 182 -9.69 1.54 -10.66
CA LEU A 182 -9.40 2.57 -11.67
C LEU A 182 -10.64 2.95 -12.51
N GLU A 183 -11.45 1.98 -12.91
CA GLU A 183 -12.68 2.18 -13.68
C GLU A 183 -13.69 3.07 -12.94
N THR A 184 -13.86 2.89 -11.63
CA THR A 184 -14.74 3.75 -10.81
C THR A 184 -14.34 5.23 -10.84
N ARG A 185 -13.08 5.51 -11.19
CA ARG A 185 -12.52 6.85 -11.34
C ARG A 185 -12.30 7.27 -12.80
N GLN A 186 -12.80 6.48 -13.76
CA GLN A 186 -12.63 6.72 -15.20
C GLN A 186 -11.15 6.83 -15.60
N VAL A 187 -10.29 6.08 -14.92
CA VAL A 187 -8.86 5.97 -15.21
C VAL A 187 -8.59 4.63 -15.88
N ARG A 188 -7.73 4.66 -16.90
CA ARG A 188 -7.35 3.47 -17.67
C ARG A 188 -5.84 3.43 -17.83
N ILE A 189 -5.24 2.28 -17.56
CA ILE A 189 -3.82 2.04 -17.84
C ILE A 189 -3.66 1.80 -19.35
N GLN A 190 -2.70 2.46 -19.99
CA GLN A 190 -2.41 2.22 -21.41
C GLN A 190 -1.27 1.21 -21.58
N HIS A 191 -0.36 1.14 -20.61
CA HIS A 191 0.79 0.23 -20.64
C HIS A 191 0.88 -0.54 -19.33
N LEU A 192 0.89 -1.87 -19.41
CA LEU A 192 1.21 -2.75 -18.29
C LEU A 192 2.62 -3.28 -18.49
N ILE A 193 3.49 -3.09 -17.51
CA ILE A 193 4.83 -3.68 -17.45
C ILE A 193 4.84 -4.69 -16.30
N LEU A 194 4.93 -5.96 -16.66
CA LEU A 194 5.08 -7.06 -15.72
C LEU A 194 6.55 -7.31 -15.50
N THR A 195 6.98 -7.29 -14.24
CA THR A 195 8.38 -7.50 -13.87
C THR A 195 8.53 -8.48 -12.71
N THR A 196 9.76 -8.68 -12.30
CA THR A 196 10.20 -9.70 -11.37
C THR A 196 10.79 -9.05 -10.12
N TYR A 197 11.39 -9.85 -9.22
CA TYR A 197 12.17 -9.31 -8.11
C TYR A 197 13.68 -9.25 -8.40
N ASP A 198 14.09 -9.55 -9.63
CA ASP A 198 15.46 -9.32 -10.08
C ASP A 198 15.66 -7.83 -10.35
N ILE A 199 16.64 -7.23 -9.68
CA ILE A 199 16.82 -5.77 -9.73
C ILE A 199 17.53 -5.34 -11.02
N ARG A 200 18.60 -6.04 -11.40
CA ARG A 200 19.55 -5.60 -12.44
C ARG A 200 19.82 -6.67 -13.48
N ARG A 201 20.18 -6.23 -14.70
CA ARG A 201 20.55 -7.10 -15.83
C ARG A 201 21.81 -7.94 -15.58
N ASP A 202 22.75 -7.39 -14.81
CA ASP A 202 24.04 -8.02 -14.50
C ASP A 202 23.93 -9.20 -13.50
N GLY A 203 22.74 -9.46 -12.97
CA GLY A 203 22.50 -10.54 -12.01
C GLY A 203 23.13 -10.31 -10.64
N GLN A 204 23.64 -9.10 -10.34
CA GLN A 204 24.06 -8.77 -8.98
C GLN A 204 22.82 -8.72 -8.09
N ALA A 205 22.60 -9.81 -7.36
CA ALA A 205 21.61 -9.90 -6.33
C ALA A 205 21.84 -8.78 -5.30
N SER A 206 20.76 -8.09 -4.91
CA SER A 206 20.69 -7.42 -3.62
C SER A 206 21.26 -8.33 -2.52
N ILE A 207 21.98 -7.74 -1.57
CA ILE A 207 22.61 -8.40 -0.40
C ILE A 207 21.59 -9.21 0.43
N ASP A 208 20.30 -9.00 0.18
CA ASP A 208 19.21 -9.71 0.83
C ASP A 208 19.11 -11.19 0.40
N ARG A 209 19.66 -12.07 1.24
CA ARG A 209 19.75 -13.53 1.02
C ARG A 209 18.41 -14.25 1.12
N ASN A 210 17.33 -13.57 1.54
CA ASN A 210 16.00 -14.17 1.74
C ASN A 210 15.13 -14.24 0.47
N MET A 211 15.69 -13.93 -0.70
CA MET A 211 14.96 -13.90 -1.98
C MET A 211 15.13 -15.22 -2.76
N MET A 212 14.60 -16.32 -2.24
CA MET A 212 14.34 -17.51 -3.06
C MET A 212 13.09 -17.27 -3.93
N ASN A 213 13.14 -17.69 -5.20
CA ASN A 213 12.15 -17.46 -6.28
C ASN A 213 12.01 -16.00 -6.73
N ARG A 214 13.02 -15.48 -7.45
CA ARG A 214 13.03 -14.10 -7.97
C ARG A 214 12.44 -13.93 -9.37
N TYR A 215 12.30 -15.03 -10.10
CA TYR A 215 11.85 -15.05 -11.48
C TYR A 215 11.08 -16.34 -11.78
N LYS A 216 9.88 -16.20 -12.34
CA LYS A 216 9.11 -17.29 -12.94
C LYS A 216 8.40 -16.71 -14.18
N PRO A 217 8.89 -16.97 -15.40
CA PRO A 217 8.29 -16.41 -16.61
C PRO A 217 6.82 -16.84 -16.76
N GLU A 218 6.46 -18.02 -16.27
CA GLU A 218 5.09 -18.53 -16.33
C GLU A 218 4.12 -17.64 -15.56
N ILE A 219 4.58 -17.02 -14.47
CA ILE A 219 3.76 -16.10 -13.66
C ILE A 219 3.54 -14.77 -14.40
N GLN A 220 4.57 -14.24 -15.07
CA GLN A 220 4.41 -13.03 -15.89
C GLN A 220 3.44 -13.29 -17.05
N SER A 221 3.59 -14.40 -17.76
CA SER A 221 2.70 -14.74 -18.87
C SER A 221 1.26 -15.01 -18.40
N LEU A 222 1.09 -15.59 -17.21
CA LEU A 222 -0.23 -15.73 -16.59
C LEU A 222 -0.88 -14.37 -16.32
N TYR A 223 -0.14 -13.41 -15.76
CA TYR A 223 -0.63 -12.05 -15.53
C TYR A 223 -0.90 -11.30 -16.83
N ALA A 224 -0.06 -11.47 -17.84
CA ALA A 224 -0.25 -10.88 -19.17
C ALA A 224 -1.57 -11.38 -19.78
N HIS A 225 -1.79 -12.69 -19.75
CA HIS A 225 -3.04 -13.29 -20.22
C HIS A 225 -4.25 -12.78 -19.43
N ALA A 226 -4.18 -12.79 -18.09
CA ALA A 226 -5.27 -12.33 -17.23
C ALA A 226 -5.62 -10.86 -17.48
N TRP A 227 -4.62 -9.98 -17.63
CA TRP A 227 -4.86 -8.57 -17.95
C TRP A 227 -5.45 -8.40 -19.36
N GLY A 228 -4.95 -9.14 -20.34
CA GLY A 228 -5.46 -9.07 -21.71
C GLY A 228 -6.96 -9.42 -21.83
N LEU A 229 -7.48 -10.27 -20.93
CA LEU A 229 -8.92 -10.54 -20.83
C LEU A 229 -9.70 -9.39 -20.17
N LEU A 230 -9.08 -8.65 -19.26
CA LEU A 230 -9.71 -7.53 -18.54
C LEU A 230 -9.72 -6.24 -19.38
N ASP A 231 -8.61 -5.92 -20.04
CA ASP A 231 -8.48 -4.77 -20.93
C ASP A 231 -7.61 -5.11 -22.16
N PRO A 232 -8.23 -5.59 -23.25
CA PRO A 232 -7.53 -5.99 -24.47
C PRO A 232 -6.76 -4.87 -25.17
N ALA A 233 -7.07 -3.62 -24.89
CA ALA A 233 -6.43 -2.48 -25.55
C ALA A 233 -5.25 -1.93 -24.72
N THR A 234 -4.89 -2.53 -23.58
CA THR A 234 -3.64 -2.24 -22.87
C THR A 234 -2.47 -2.87 -23.61
N LYS A 235 -1.36 -2.12 -23.80
CA LYS A 235 -0.09 -2.70 -24.29
C LYS A 235 0.65 -3.36 -23.14
N ILE A 236 0.95 -4.65 -23.26
CA ILE A 236 1.60 -5.44 -22.20
C ILE A 236 3.07 -5.67 -22.54
N TRP A 237 3.93 -5.49 -21.54
CA TRP A 237 5.38 -5.69 -21.61
C TRP A 237 5.79 -6.66 -20.51
N GLU A 238 6.61 -7.65 -20.82
CA GLU A 238 7.17 -8.60 -19.86
C GLU A 238 8.67 -8.35 -19.78
N GLU A 239 9.10 -7.65 -18.72
CA GLU A 239 10.51 -7.30 -18.51
C GLU A 239 11.09 -8.21 -17.42
N ARG A 240 12.33 -8.69 -17.62
CA ARG A 240 12.92 -9.65 -16.68
C ARG A 240 13.35 -8.98 -15.39
N THR A 241 13.74 -7.70 -15.41
CA THR A 241 14.29 -7.00 -14.25
C THR A 241 13.54 -5.72 -13.95
N ILE A 242 13.66 -5.24 -12.70
CA ILE A 242 13.13 -3.94 -12.28
C ILE A 242 13.80 -2.84 -13.10
N GLU A 243 15.12 -2.91 -13.31
CA GLU A 243 15.86 -1.99 -14.18
C GLU A 243 15.27 -1.90 -15.59
N GLU A 244 15.02 -3.04 -16.25
CA GLU A 244 14.38 -3.07 -17.57
C GLU A 244 12.95 -2.51 -17.54
N ALA A 245 12.18 -2.78 -16.48
CA ALA A 245 10.85 -2.23 -16.32
C ALA A 245 10.86 -0.70 -16.18
N LEU A 246 11.83 -0.15 -15.44
CA LEU A 246 12.01 1.29 -15.29
C LEU A 246 12.48 1.93 -16.60
N ASP A 247 13.39 1.29 -17.33
CA ASP A 247 13.84 1.76 -18.64
C ASP A 247 12.70 1.71 -19.66
N ARG A 248 11.91 0.64 -19.69
CA ARG A 248 10.72 0.54 -20.52
C ARG A 248 9.72 1.66 -20.23
N ALA A 249 9.50 1.99 -18.97
CA ALA A 249 8.63 3.11 -18.60
C ALA A 249 9.15 4.43 -19.17
N LYS A 250 10.47 4.69 -19.06
CA LYS A 250 11.10 5.87 -19.64
C LYS A 250 10.98 5.89 -21.17
N ASP A 251 11.13 4.76 -21.85
CA ASP A 251 10.96 4.64 -23.31
C ASP A 251 9.52 4.96 -23.76
N ILE A 252 8.53 4.69 -22.92
CA ILE A 252 7.11 5.01 -23.18
C ILE A 252 6.81 6.49 -22.94
N SER A 253 7.61 7.19 -22.13
CA SER A 253 7.41 8.60 -21.82
C SER A 253 7.34 9.44 -23.09
N THR A 254 6.47 10.45 -23.08
CA THR A 254 6.36 11.43 -24.16
C THR A 254 6.95 12.77 -23.72
N ASP A 255 6.88 13.78 -24.59
CA ASP A 255 7.19 15.16 -24.19
C ASP A 255 6.37 15.56 -22.97
N ASP A 256 5.10 15.17 -22.87
CA ASP A 256 4.23 15.46 -21.72
C ASP A 256 4.59 14.64 -20.45
N GLY A 257 5.65 13.84 -20.50
CA GLY A 257 6.11 12.98 -19.41
C GLY A 257 5.38 11.64 -19.38
N MET A 258 5.19 11.11 -18.17
CA MET A 258 4.51 9.84 -17.91
C MET A 258 3.94 9.81 -16.50
N GLN A 259 2.94 8.95 -16.28
CA GLN A 259 2.38 8.66 -14.96
C GLN A 259 2.51 7.16 -14.69
N VAL A 260 3.44 6.78 -13.82
CA VAL A 260 3.78 5.39 -13.54
C VAL A 260 3.28 4.99 -12.16
N PHE A 261 2.38 4.01 -12.10
CA PHE A 261 1.95 3.39 -10.86
C PHE A 261 2.72 2.08 -10.65
N VAL A 262 3.43 1.94 -9.54
CA VAL A 262 4.24 0.76 -9.19
C VAL A 262 3.62 0.11 -7.97
N THR A 263 3.19 -1.15 -8.10
CA THR A 263 2.57 -1.90 -7.00
C THR A 263 2.62 -3.42 -7.19
N GLY A 264 2.07 -4.18 -6.24
CA GLY A 264 1.97 -5.64 -6.29
C GLY A 264 2.89 -6.34 -5.30
N SER A 265 3.91 -5.68 -4.77
CA SER A 265 4.84 -6.29 -3.81
C SER A 265 5.54 -5.24 -2.95
N ILE A 266 5.99 -5.67 -1.77
CA ILE A 266 6.93 -4.91 -0.93
C ILE A 266 8.37 -4.98 -1.47
N LYS A 267 8.67 -6.00 -2.30
CA LYS A 267 10.00 -6.24 -2.87
C LYS A 267 10.25 -5.54 -4.20
N LEU A 268 9.20 -4.98 -4.80
CA LEU A 268 9.24 -4.22 -6.05
C LEU A 268 9.49 -2.75 -5.72
#